data_AF-A0A920DRL5-F1
#
_entry.id   AF-A0A920DRL5-F1
#
_cell.length_a   1.000
_cell.length_b   1.000
_cell.length_c   1.000
_cell.angle_alpha   90.00
_cell.angle_beta   90.00
_cell.angle_gamma   90.00
#
_symmetry.space_group_name_H-M   'P 1'
#
loop_
_entity.id
_entity.type
_entity.pdbx_description
1 polymer ?
#
loop_
_entity_poly.entity_id
_entity_poly.type
_entity_poly.pdbx_seq_one_letter_code
_entity_poly.pdbx_strand_id
1 'polypeptide(L)'
;MESIITFFKGIDPVLGALLATLFTWGLTAIGASMVFFVKALNRQLLDGMLGFTGGVMIAASYWSLLAPAIDMTPNVAPNLPVWFPAAVGFLMGAFFLYGLDKFMPHLHINFDRSQAEGVKTDWQRTTLLVLAITLHNIPEGLAVGVLFGALLRHAWSRYC
;
A
#
# COMPACT_ATOMS: atom_id res chain seq x y z
N MET A 1 6.69 -18.95 17.53
CA MET A 1 6.85 -18.59 16.10
C MET A 1 6.30 -19.70 15.20
N GLU A 2 6.66 -20.96 15.41
CA GLU A 2 6.21 -22.07 14.56
C GLU A 2 4.69 -22.29 14.53
N SER A 3 4.00 -22.12 15.67
CA SER A 3 2.54 -22.22 15.75
C SER A 3 1.81 -21.23 14.84
N ILE A 4 2.31 -20.00 14.76
CA ILE A 4 1.75 -18.94 13.89
C ILE A 4 2.00 -19.28 12.42
N ILE A 5 3.21 -19.75 12.09
CA ILE A 5 3.56 -20.14 10.72
C ILE A 5 2.69 -21.31 10.26
N THR A 6 2.46 -22.31 11.11
CA THR A 6 1.60 -23.45 10.81
C THR A 6 0.14 -23.04 10.63
N PHE A 7 -0.35 -22.11 11.46
CA PHE A 7 -1.68 -21.53 11.30
C PHE A 7 -1.84 -20.84 9.93
N PHE A 8 -0.90 -19.97 9.54
CA PHE A 8 -0.96 -19.29 8.23
C PHE A 8 -0.74 -20.23 7.04
N LYS A 9 0.02 -21.32 7.21
CA LYS A 9 0.16 -22.36 6.18
C LYS A 9 -1.08 -23.23 5.99
N GLY A 10 -1.91 -23.35 7.03
CA GLY A 10 -3.14 -24.16 7.01
C GLY A 10 -4.38 -23.40 6.54
N ILE A 11 -4.28 -22.09 6.32
CA ILE A 11 -5.39 -21.23 5.94
C ILE A 11 -5.35 -20.93 4.44
N ASP A 12 -6.52 -20.87 3.81
CA ASP A 12 -6.65 -20.41 2.43
C ASP A 12 -6.01 -19.01 2.28
N PRO A 13 -5.06 -18.81 1.36
CA PRO A 13 -4.36 -17.53 1.27
C PRO A 13 -5.23 -16.32 0.92
N VAL A 14 -6.41 -16.50 0.31
CA VAL A 14 -7.38 -15.41 0.14
C VAL A 14 -7.96 -15.02 1.49
N LEU A 15 -8.29 -16.01 2.33
CA LEU A 15 -8.71 -15.76 3.72
C LEU A 15 -7.57 -15.13 4.55
N GLY A 16 -6.32 -15.58 4.36
CA GLY A 16 -5.14 -14.99 4.98
C GLY A 16 -4.96 -13.51 4.61
N ALA A 17 -5.08 -13.18 3.32
CA ALA A 17 -5.03 -11.80 2.83
C ALA A 17 -6.18 -10.95 3.38
N LEU A 18 -7.40 -11.49 3.44
CA LEU A 18 -8.57 -10.82 4.01
C LEU A 18 -8.36 -10.50 5.49
N LEU A 19 -7.92 -11.48 6.29
CA LEU A 19 -7.67 -11.28 7.72
C LEU A 19 -6.54 -10.27 7.96
N ALA A 20 -5.47 -10.31 7.18
CA ALA A 20 -4.38 -9.33 7.25
C ALA A 20 -4.84 -7.91 6.87
N THR A 21 -5.70 -7.79 5.85
CA THR A 21 -6.26 -6.50 5.43
C THR A 21 -7.26 -5.95 6.45
N LEU A 22 -8.11 -6.80 7.03
CA LEU A 22 -9.02 -6.40 8.12
C LEU A 22 -8.26 -5.99 9.38
N PHE A 23 -7.15 -6.68 9.68
CA PHE A 23 -6.28 -6.33 10.79
C PHE A 23 -5.66 -4.94 10.59
N THR A 24 -5.06 -4.66 9.43
CA THR A 24 -4.48 -3.35 9.12
C THR A 24 -5.54 -2.24 9.12
N TRP A 25 -6.72 -2.48 8.54
CA TRP A 25 -7.85 -1.57 8.64
C TRP A 25 -8.26 -1.30 10.09
N GLY A 26 -8.30 -2.34 10.94
CA GLY A 26 -8.58 -2.21 12.37
C GLY A 26 -7.57 -1.32 13.09
N LEU A 27 -6.27 -1.45 12.77
CA LEU A 27 -5.24 -0.56 13.31
C LEU A 27 -5.45 0.90 12.88
N THR A 28 -5.83 1.14 11.62
CA THR A 28 -6.20 2.48 11.14
C THR A 28 -7.40 3.04 11.91
N ALA A 29 -8.43 2.23 12.13
CA ALA A 29 -9.62 2.62 12.89
C ALA A 29 -9.28 2.96 14.36
N ILE A 30 -8.43 2.15 15.01
CA ILE A 30 -7.92 2.41 16.36
C ILE A 30 -7.12 3.72 16.38
N GLY A 31 -6.21 3.95 15.43
CA GLY A 31 -5.46 5.20 15.32
C GLY A 31 -6.38 6.41 15.14
N ALA A 32 -7.39 6.32 14.27
CA ALA A 32 -8.37 7.37 14.04
C ALA A 32 -9.24 7.65 15.28
N SER A 33 -9.54 6.64 16.11
CA SER A 33 -10.34 6.80 17.32
C SER A 33 -9.74 7.77 18.35
N MET A 34 -8.43 8.04 18.27
CA MET A 34 -7.74 9.02 19.11
C MET A 34 -8.32 10.43 18.98
N VAL A 35 -9.00 10.74 17.87
CA VAL A 35 -9.69 12.03 17.64
C VAL A 35 -10.77 12.31 18.70
N PHE A 36 -11.35 11.28 19.33
CA PHE A 36 -12.35 11.47 20.39
C PHE A 36 -11.73 11.96 21.71
N PHE A 37 -10.44 11.73 21.91
CA PHE A 37 -9.72 12.12 23.13
C PHE A 37 -8.82 13.34 22.92
N VAL A 38 -8.25 13.49 21.72
CA VAL A 38 -7.29 14.55 21.37
C VAL A 38 -7.92 15.49 20.35
N LYS A 39 -8.28 16.70 20.79
CA LYS A 39 -8.93 17.73 19.94
C LYS A 39 -7.94 18.61 19.17
N ALA A 40 -6.69 18.68 19.61
CA ALA A 40 -5.64 19.46 18.96
C ALA A 40 -4.29 18.74 19.12
N LEU A 41 -3.57 18.57 18.00
CA LEU A 41 -2.22 18.01 17.97
C LEU A 41 -1.21 19.13 17.71
N ASN A 42 -0.05 19.06 18.38
CA ASN A 42 1.08 19.92 18.04
C ASN A 42 1.53 19.60 16.61
N ARG A 43 1.72 20.64 15.78
CA ARG A 43 2.17 20.50 14.40
C ARG A 43 3.50 19.74 14.28
N GLN A 44 4.43 19.94 15.21
CA GLN A 44 5.69 19.19 15.24
C GLN A 44 5.48 17.68 15.45
N LEU A 45 4.51 17.31 16.28
CA LEU A 45 4.16 15.91 16.51
C LEU A 45 3.48 15.31 15.27
N LEU A 46 2.56 16.05 14.65
CA LEU A 46 1.89 15.62 13.41
C LEU A 46 2.90 15.42 12.28
N ASP A 47 3.80 16.38 12.05
CA ASP A 47 4.85 16.30 11.03
C ASP A 47 5.81 15.14 11.33
N GLY A 48 6.14 14.91 12.61
CA GLY A 48 6.93 13.76 13.05
C GLY A 48 6.24 12.42 12.77
N MET A 49 4.93 12.31 13.01
CA MET A 49 4.15 11.11 12.71
C MET A 49 4.08 10.84 11.20
N LEU A 50 3.82 11.87 10.39
CA LEU A 50 3.80 11.77 8.93
C LEU A 50 5.16 11.33 8.37
N GLY A 51 6.24 11.93 8.87
CA GLY A 51 7.61 11.55 8.50
C GLY A 51 7.96 10.11 8.90
N PHE A 52 7.55 9.68 10.10
CA PHE A 52 7.73 8.29 10.55
C PHE A 52 7.00 7.31 9.64
N THR A 53 5.71 7.54 9.35
CA THR A 53 4.93 6.67 8.47
C THR A 53 5.54 6.60 7.07
N GLY A 54 5.93 7.74 6.49
CA GLY A 54 6.61 7.78 5.19
C GLY A 54 7.92 6.98 5.20
N GLY A 55 8.71 7.10 6.27
CA GLY A 55 9.96 6.35 6.44
C GLY A 55 9.73 4.83 6.51
N VAL A 56 8.74 4.37 7.29
CA VAL A 56 8.40 2.94 7.39
C VAL A 56 7.95 2.40 6.04
N MET A 57 7.16 3.15 5.27
CA MET A 57 6.70 2.74 3.94
C MET A 57 7.84 2.64 2.92
N ILE A 58 8.80 3.57 2.93
CA ILE A 58 10.00 3.50 2.08
C ILE A 58 10.84 2.27 2.43
N ALA A 59 11.06 2.03 3.73
CA ALA A 59 11.81 0.87 4.19
C ALA A 59 11.15 -0.45 3.78
N ALA A 60 9.85 -0.60 4.06
CA ALA A 60 9.09 -1.79 3.67
C ALA A 60 9.12 -2.02 2.14
N SER A 61 9.02 -0.95 1.35
CA SER A 61 9.08 -1.04 -0.11
C SER A 61 10.42 -1.61 -0.60
N TYR A 62 11.54 -1.27 0.03
CA TYR A 62 12.84 -1.84 -0.35
C TYR A 62 13.06 -3.24 0.23
N TRP A 63 13.04 -3.40 1.54
CA TRP A 63 13.44 -4.65 2.21
C TRP A 63 12.40 -5.77 2.09
N SER A 64 11.11 -5.44 2.04
CA SER A 64 10.04 -6.43 2.04
C SER A 64 9.48 -6.72 0.66
N LEU A 65 9.69 -5.83 -0.32
CA LEU A 65 9.17 -6.00 -1.69
C LEU A 65 10.28 -6.03 -2.74
N LEU A 66 11.07 -4.96 -2.88
CA LEU A 66 12.02 -4.83 -3.98
C LEU A 66 13.18 -5.83 -3.90
N ALA A 67 13.84 -5.95 -2.75
CA ALA A 67 14.95 -6.89 -2.57
C ALA A 67 14.52 -8.35 -2.77
N PRO A 68 13.42 -8.83 -2.16
CA PRO A 68 12.89 -10.18 -2.44
C PRO A 68 12.52 -10.39 -3.93
N ALA A 69 11.98 -9.37 -4.60
CA ALA A 69 11.64 -9.47 -6.02
C ALA A 69 12.88 -9.64 -6.92
N ILE A 70 13.99 -8.97 -6.58
CA ILE A 70 15.28 -9.13 -7.26
C ILE A 70 15.80 -10.55 -7.01
N ASP A 71 15.82 -11.02 -5.76
CA ASP A 71 16.32 -12.34 -5.38
C ASP A 71 15.51 -13.50 -6.00
N MET A 72 14.22 -13.27 -6.29
CA MET A 72 13.37 -14.26 -6.97
C MET A 72 13.67 -14.38 -8.46
N THR A 73 14.23 -13.36 -9.11
CA THR A 73 14.39 -13.29 -10.57
C THR A 73 15.07 -14.50 -11.20
N PRO A 74 16.17 -15.06 -10.67
CA PRO A 74 16.84 -16.21 -11.27
C PRO A 74 15.92 -17.45 -11.41
N ASN A 75 14.92 -17.57 -10.53
CA ASN A 75 13.98 -18.71 -10.53
C ASN A 75 12.81 -18.51 -11.49
N VAL A 76 12.35 -17.27 -11.70
CA VAL A 76 11.16 -16.95 -12.53
C VAL A 76 11.51 -16.48 -13.94
N ALA A 77 12.68 -15.88 -14.13
CA ALA A 77 13.13 -15.34 -15.41
C ALA A 77 14.65 -15.54 -15.59
N PRO A 78 15.12 -16.80 -15.73
CA PRO A 78 16.55 -17.13 -15.75
C PRO A 78 17.33 -16.50 -16.91
N ASN A 79 16.65 -16.11 -17.99
CA ASN A 79 17.27 -15.51 -19.18
C ASN A 79 17.38 -13.97 -19.12
N LEU A 80 16.92 -13.34 -18.04
CA LEU A 80 16.94 -11.89 -17.87
C LEU A 80 17.91 -11.45 -16.77
N PRO A 81 18.46 -10.22 -16.85
CA PRO A 81 19.22 -9.65 -15.74
C PRO A 81 18.38 -9.60 -14.46
N VAL A 82 19.00 -9.89 -13.31
CA VAL A 82 18.32 -10.04 -12.00
C VAL A 82 17.50 -8.81 -11.59
N TRP A 83 17.94 -7.62 -11.96
CA TRP A 83 17.27 -6.37 -11.65
C TRP A 83 16.11 -6.03 -12.61
N PHE A 84 16.06 -6.65 -13.78
CA PHE A 84 15.20 -6.20 -14.88
C PHE A 84 13.70 -6.38 -14.59
N PRO A 85 13.21 -7.55 -14.14
CA PRO A 85 11.79 -7.72 -13.81
C PRO A 85 11.32 -6.79 -12.68
N ALA A 86 12.15 -6.62 -11.65
CA ALA A 86 11.86 -5.73 -10.52
C ALA A 86 11.79 -4.26 -10.96
N ALA A 87 12.72 -3.81 -11.81
CA ALA A 87 12.72 -2.44 -12.34
C ALA A 87 11.50 -2.15 -13.23
N VAL A 88 11.16 -3.09 -14.13
CA VAL A 88 9.98 -2.95 -14.99
C VAL A 88 8.70 -2.92 -14.15
N GLY A 89 8.56 -3.84 -13.19
CA GLY A 89 7.40 -3.86 -12.29
C GLY A 89 7.27 -2.59 -11.45
N PHE A 90 8.40 -2.09 -10.91
CA PHE A 90 8.43 -0.84 -10.15
C PHE A 90 8.02 0.37 -11.00
N LEU A 91 8.57 0.50 -12.21
CA LEU A 91 8.21 1.60 -13.12
C LEU A 91 6.75 1.52 -13.58
N MET A 92 6.26 0.33 -13.92
CA MET A 92 4.85 0.13 -14.27
C MET A 92 3.93 0.52 -13.11
N GLY A 93 4.26 0.11 -11.88
CA GLY A 93 3.54 0.52 -10.68
C GLY A 93 3.57 2.03 -10.46
N ALA A 94 4.73 2.66 -10.63
CA ALA A 94 4.89 4.11 -10.51
C ALA A 94 4.05 4.86 -11.55
N PHE A 95 4.05 4.44 -12.82
CA PHE A 95 3.22 5.03 -13.87
C PHE A 95 1.73 4.78 -13.63
N PHE A 96 1.35 3.61 -13.12
CA PHE A 96 -0.03 3.31 -12.75
C PHE A 96 -0.53 4.26 -11.66
N LEU A 97 0.23 4.45 -10.58
CA LEU A 97 -0.12 5.38 -9.51
C LEU A 97 -0.12 6.83 -9.98
N TYR A 98 0.87 7.22 -10.80
CA TYR A 98 0.90 8.54 -11.43
C TYR A 98 -0.34 8.80 -12.30
N GLY A 99 -0.79 7.78 -13.04
CA GLY A 99 -2.03 7.85 -13.81
C GLY A 99 -3.25 8.06 -12.91
N LEU A 100 -3.40 7.24 -11.86
CA LEU A 100 -4.49 7.37 -10.90
C LEU A 100 -4.53 8.75 -10.23
N ASP A 101 -3.38 9.27 -9.84
CA ASP A 101 -3.25 10.61 -9.24
C ASP A 101 -3.71 11.70 -10.20
N LYS A 102 -3.34 11.60 -11.48
CA LYS A 102 -3.75 12.56 -12.52
C LYS A 102 -5.25 12.54 -12.82
N PHE A 103 -5.91 11.39 -12.69
CA PHE A 103 -7.37 11.29 -12.82
C PHE A 103 -8.11 11.76 -11.56
N MET A 104 -7.42 11.83 -10.43
CA MET A 104 -8.00 12.30 -9.18
C MET A 104 -8.16 13.83 -9.23
N PRO A 105 -9.37 14.38 -9.04
CA PRO A 105 -9.56 15.81 -8.86
C PRO A 105 -9.03 16.21 -7.47
N HIS A 106 -7.75 16.53 -7.36
CA HIS A 106 -7.13 16.90 -6.10
C HIS A 106 -7.31 18.39 -5.84
N LEU A 107 -7.97 18.72 -4.73
CA LEU A 107 -8.24 20.09 -4.34
C LEU A 107 -7.10 20.59 -3.45
N HIS A 108 -6.27 21.51 -3.93
CA HIS A 108 -5.39 22.27 -3.03
C HIS A 108 -6.26 23.13 -2.11
N ILE A 109 -6.25 22.82 -0.81
CA ILE A 109 -7.09 23.45 0.24
C ILE A 109 -6.92 25.00 0.31
N ASN A 110 -5.84 25.54 -0.29
CA ASN A 110 -5.47 26.96 -0.26
C ASN A 110 -5.56 27.73 -1.60
N PHE A 111 -6.04 27.13 -2.71
CA PHE A 111 -6.12 27.83 -4.01
C PHE A 111 -7.55 27.87 -4.57
N ASP A 112 -7.86 28.92 -5.34
CA ASP A 112 -9.13 29.14 -6.02
C ASP A 112 -9.58 27.92 -6.84
N ARG A 113 -10.90 27.72 -6.96
CA ARG A 113 -11.52 26.64 -7.79
C ARG A 113 -11.04 26.63 -9.25
N SER A 114 -10.39 27.70 -9.72
CA SER A 114 -9.82 27.83 -11.05
C SER A 114 -8.48 27.10 -11.26
N GLN A 115 -7.81 26.66 -10.19
CA GLN A 115 -6.53 25.93 -10.23
C GLN A 115 -6.65 24.47 -9.78
N ALA A 116 -7.86 23.92 -9.72
CA ALA A 116 -8.03 22.48 -9.45
C ALA A 116 -7.44 21.66 -10.61
N GLU A 117 -6.40 20.88 -10.31
CA GLU A 117 -5.85 19.89 -11.24
C GLU A 117 -6.77 18.64 -11.26
N GLY A 118 -6.89 18.01 -12.43
CA GLY A 118 -7.83 16.90 -12.66
C GLY A 118 -9.16 17.32 -13.29
N VAL A 119 -10.13 16.39 -13.37
CA VAL A 119 -11.45 16.64 -13.98
C VAL A 119 -12.24 17.61 -13.10
N LYS A 120 -12.79 18.68 -13.68
CA LYS A 120 -13.65 19.63 -12.95
C LYS A 120 -14.89 18.89 -12.43
N THR A 121 -15.05 18.78 -11.11
CA THR A 121 -16.21 18.16 -10.47
C THR A 121 -16.78 19.07 -9.38
N ASP A 122 -18.11 19.07 -9.21
CA ASP A 122 -18.81 19.81 -8.15
C ASP A 122 -18.80 19.08 -6.79
N TRP A 123 -17.83 18.18 -6.57
CA TRP A 123 -17.84 17.29 -5.41
C TRP A 123 -17.50 18.02 -4.10
N GLN A 124 -18.10 17.56 -3.00
CA GLN A 124 -17.85 18.12 -1.68
C GLN A 124 -16.41 17.84 -1.21
N ARG A 125 -15.79 18.77 -0.47
CA ARG A 125 -14.42 18.63 0.08
C ARG A 125 -14.22 17.31 0.84
N THR A 126 -15.22 16.86 1.57
CA THR A 126 -15.18 15.59 2.31
C THR A 126 -15.07 14.38 1.37
N THR A 127 -15.80 14.38 0.25
CA THR A 127 -15.73 13.31 -0.76
C THR A 127 -14.35 13.24 -1.39
N LEU A 128 -13.75 14.40 -1.70
CA LEU A 128 -12.40 14.48 -2.27
C LEU A 128 -11.34 14.00 -1.27
N LEU A 129 -11.48 14.35 0.01
CA LEU A 129 -10.57 13.86 1.07
C LEU A 129 -10.66 12.34 1.23
N VAL A 130 -11.87 11.77 1.27
CA VAL A 130 -12.06 10.31 1.38
C VAL A 130 -11.51 9.59 0.16
N LEU A 131 -11.73 10.13 -1.04
CA LEU A 131 -11.17 9.58 -2.29
C LEU A 131 -9.64 9.60 -2.26
N ALA A 132 -9.04 10.70 -1.84
CA ALA A 132 -7.59 10.84 -1.73
C ALA A 132 -7.01 9.82 -0.75
N ILE A 133 -7.58 9.68 0.45
CA ILE A 133 -7.15 8.68 1.43
C ILE A 133 -7.31 7.26 0.85
N THR A 134 -8.44 6.98 0.20
CA THR A 134 -8.69 5.65 -0.41
C THR A 134 -7.62 5.30 -1.42
N LEU A 135 -7.24 6.23 -2.30
CA LEU A 135 -6.21 6.01 -3.32
C LEU A 135 -4.82 5.78 -2.72
N HIS A 136 -4.50 6.38 -1.58
CA HIS A 136 -3.25 6.13 -0.85
C HIS A 136 -3.23 4.75 -0.17
N ASN A 137 -4.38 4.23 0.24
CA ASN A 137 -4.50 2.92 0.90
C ASN A 137 -4.54 1.74 -0.10
N ILE A 138 -4.83 1.98 -1.38
CA ILE A 138 -4.83 0.93 -2.42
C ILE A 138 -3.45 0.25 -2.55
N PRO A 139 -2.32 0.98 -2.68
CA PRO A 139 -0.98 0.38 -2.72
C PRO A 139 -0.69 -0.53 -1.53
N GLU A 140 -1.09 -0.13 -0.33
CA GLU A 140 -0.88 -0.91 0.91
C GLU A 140 -1.67 -2.23 0.87
N GLY A 141 -2.96 -2.16 0.50
CA GLY A 141 -3.80 -3.35 0.35
C GLY A 141 -3.30 -4.29 -0.76
N LEU A 142 -2.83 -3.73 -1.88
CA LEU A 142 -2.23 -4.50 -2.98
C LEU A 142 -0.97 -5.25 -2.51
N ALA A 143 -0.09 -4.60 -1.74
CA ALA A 143 1.13 -5.22 -1.23
C ALA A 143 0.83 -6.43 -0.33
N VAL A 144 -0.17 -6.32 0.56
CA VAL A 144 -0.65 -7.45 1.38
C VAL A 144 -1.18 -8.57 0.49
N GLY A 145 -2.01 -8.26 -0.51
CA GLY A 145 -2.54 -9.24 -1.46
C GLY A 145 -1.45 -9.97 -2.24
N VAL A 146 -0.44 -9.25 -2.74
CA VAL A 146 0.69 -9.84 -3.48
C VAL A 146 1.52 -10.76 -2.58
N LEU A 147 1.76 -10.38 -1.32
CA LEU A 147 2.49 -11.21 -0.37
C LEU A 147 1.80 -12.58 -0.16
N PHE A 148 0.51 -12.58 0.13
CA PHE A 148 -0.25 -13.84 0.31
C PHE A 148 -0.46 -14.58 -1.02
N GLY A 149 -0.54 -13.87 -2.15
CA GLY A 149 -0.54 -14.46 -3.49
C GLY A 149 0.77 -15.18 -3.85
N ALA A 150 1.92 -14.67 -3.41
CA ALA A 150 3.20 -15.34 -3.58
C ALA A 150 3.27 -16.63 -2.76
N LEU A 151 2.67 -16.64 -1.56
CA LEU A 151 2.56 -17.85 -0.72
C LEU A 151 1.72 -18.94 -1.39
N LEU A 152 0.62 -18.61 -2.09
CA LEU A 152 -0.14 -19.56 -2.92
C LEU A 152 0.74 -20.27 -3.92
N ARG A 153 1.55 -19.50 -4.67
CA ARG A 153 2.39 -20.03 -5.75
C ARG A 153 3.50 -20.95 -5.21
N HIS A 154 4.10 -20.59 -4.08
CA HIS A 154 5.09 -21.44 -3.39
C HIS A 154 4.49 -22.67 -2.71
N ALA A 155 3.22 -22.63 -2.28
CA ALA A 155 2.51 -23.81 -1.81
C ALA A 155 2.22 -24.75 -2.98
N TRP A 156 1.66 -24.25 -4.08
CA TRP A 156 1.33 -25.04 -5.28
C TRP A 156 2.56 -25.73 -5.92
N SER A 157 3.69 -25.03 -6.03
CA SER A 157 4.95 -25.59 -6.57
C SER A 157 5.56 -26.73 -5.73
N ARG A 158 5.07 -26.98 -4.50
CA ARG A 158 5.52 -28.10 -3.67
C ARG A 158 4.58 -29.31 -3.71
N TYR A 159 3.38 -29.18 -4.28
CA TYR A 159 2.38 -30.24 -4.38
C TYR A 159 2.22 -30.79 -5.82
N CYS A 160 2.91 -30.21 -6.80
CA CYS A 160 3.08 -30.72 -8.17
C CYS A 160 4.57 -30.84 -8.47
#